data_AF-A0A3D0ZZF7-F1
#
_entry.id   AF-A0A3D0ZZF7-F1
#
_cell.length_a   1.000
_cell.length_b   1.000
_cell.length_c   1.000
_cell.angle_alpha   90.00
_cell.angle_beta   90.00
_cell.angle_gamma   90.00
#
_symmetry.space_group_name_H-M   'P 1'
#
loop_
_entity.id
_entity.type
_entity.pdbx_description
1 polymer ?
#
loop_
_entity_poly.entity_id
_entity_poly.type
_entity_poly.pdbx_seq_one_letter_code
_entity_poly.pdbx_strand_id
1 'polypeptide(L)' 'LQRATHFRRLWSAYQQNKDLVQVGAYQPGSNADLDRALALKEAILGFLIQDMDQACDLSESMHALGSLLDE' A
#
# COMPACT_ATOMS: atom_id res chain seq x y z
N LEU A 1 -12.99 -5.06 -7.96
CA LEU A 1 -11.77 -5.93 -7.82
C LEU A 1 -10.49 -5.29 -8.36
N GLN A 2 -10.53 -4.48 -9.43
CA GLN A 2 -9.34 -3.82 -10.00
C GLN A 2 -8.50 -3.06 -8.95
N ARG A 3 -9.16 -2.32 -8.05
CA ARG A 3 -8.52 -1.61 -6.91
C ARG A 3 -7.73 -2.54 -5.99
N ALA A 4 -8.31 -3.67 -5.58
CA ALA A 4 -7.63 -4.66 -4.74
C ALA A 4 -6.41 -5.29 -5.46
N THR A 5 -6.51 -5.53 -6.77
CA THR A 5 -5.38 -6.01 -7.57
C THR A 5 -4.28 -4.96 -7.67
N HIS A 6 -4.63 -3.70 -7.85
CA HIS A 6 -3.68 -2.58 -7.89
C HIS A 6 -2.96 -2.41 -6.54
N PHE A 7 -3.71 -2.38 -5.44
CA PHE A 7 -3.15 -2.38 -4.08
C PHE A 7 -2.15 -3.52 -3.87
N ARG A 8 -2.52 -4.75 -4.23
CA ARG A 8 -1.65 -5.92 -4.09
C ARG A 8 -0.37 -5.78 -4.91
N ARG A 9 -0.45 -5.20 -6.12
CA ARG A 9 0.72 -4.94 -6.97
C ARG A 9 1.68 -3.96 -6.31
N LEU A 10 1.17 -2.83 -5.81
CA LEU A 10 1.97 -1.82 -5.11
C LEU A 10 2.64 -2.39 -3.85
N TRP A 11 1.87 -3.10 -3.02
CA TRP A 11 2.40 -3.73 -1.83
C TRP A 11 3.47 -4.78 -2.14
N SER A 12 3.26 -5.59 -3.17
CA SER A 12 4.25 -6.57 -3.62
C SER A 12 5.53 -5.90 -4.14
N ALA A 13 5.41 -4.79 -4.88
CA ALA A 13 6.56 -4.03 -5.37
C ALA A 13 7.38 -3.47 -4.19
N TYR A 14 6.74 -2.89 -3.19
CA TYR A 14 7.40 -2.44 -1.97
C TYR A 14 8.09 -3.60 -1.25
N GLN A 15 7.39 -4.70 -1.01
CA GLN A 15 7.93 -5.82 -0.23
C GLN A 15 9.14 -6.48 -0.92
N GLN A 16 9.13 -6.61 -2.25
CA GLN A 16 10.26 -7.16 -3.02
C GLN A 16 11.49 -6.26 -3.00
N ASN A 17 11.30 -4.94 -2.87
CA ASN A 17 12.38 -3.96 -2.90
C ASN A 17 12.68 -3.37 -1.51
N LYS A 18 12.05 -3.89 -0.46
CA LYS A 18 12.18 -3.39 0.91
C LYS A 18 13.62 -3.41 1.38
N ASP A 19 14.35 -4.49 1.12
CA ASP A 19 15.75 -4.63 1.52
C ASP A 19 16.62 -3.56 0.83
N LEU A 20 16.38 -3.34 -0.47
CA LEU A 20 17.07 -2.35 -1.29
C LEU A 20 16.81 -0.91 -0.79
N VAL A 21 15.57 -0.62 -0.40
CA VAL A 21 15.18 0.66 0.22
C VAL A 21 15.82 0.82 1.60
N GLN A 22 15.84 -0.23 2.43
CA GLN A 22 16.38 -0.18 3.79
C GLN A 22 17.89 0.06 3.83
N VAL A 23 18.64 -0.49 2.88
CA VAL A 23 20.09 -0.22 2.76
C VAL A 23 20.41 1.11 2.08
N GLY A 24 19.39 1.88 1.69
CA GLY A 24 19.55 3.17 1.02
C GLY A 24 20.04 3.07 -0.43
N ALA A 25 19.98 1.89 -1.04
CA ALA A 25 20.41 1.66 -2.41
C ALA A 25 19.33 2.02 -3.45
N TYR A 26 18.14 2.42 -3.01
CA TYR A 26 17.02 2.76 -3.90
C TYR A 26 17.14 4.20 -4.40
N GLN A 27 17.04 4.38 -5.72
CA GLN A 27 16.96 5.69 -6.35
C GLN A 27 15.53 6.02 -6.76
N PRO A 28 14.93 7.08 -6.19
CA PRO A 28 13.60 7.56 -6.58
C PRO A 28 13.52 7.84 -8.08
N GLY A 29 12.40 7.50 -8.71
CA GLY A 29 12.16 7.68 -10.15
C GLY A 29 12.61 6.51 -11.03
N SER A 30 13.31 5.52 -10.47
CA SER A 30 13.71 4.31 -11.20
C SER A 30 12.53 3.35 -11.42
N ASN A 31 11.53 3.40 -10.55
CA ASN A 31 10.35 2.54 -10.64
C ASN A 31 9.13 3.25 -10.05
N ALA A 32 8.26 3.73 -10.94
CA ALA A 32 7.05 4.47 -10.56
C ALA A 32 6.11 3.67 -9.63
N ASP A 33 6.03 2.34 -9.77
CA ASP A 33 5.20 1.51 -8.89
C ASP A 33 5.78 1.49 -7.46
N LEU A 34 7.10 1.41 -7.35
CA LEU A 34 7.78 1.40 -6.06
C LEU A 34 7.77 2.78 -5.40
N ASP A 35 7.96 3.85 -6.16
CA ASP A 35 7.82 5.23 -5.68
C ASP A 35 6.40 5.47 -5.13
N ARG A 36 5.38 5.03 -5.88
CA ARG A 36 3.98 5.13 -5.44
C ARG A 36 3.72 4.27 -4.20
N ALA A 37 4.27 3.06 -4.14
CA ALA A 37 4.14 2.18 -2.99
C ALA A 37 4.86 2.73 -1.74
N LEU A 38 6.00 3.41 -1.91
CA LEU A 38 6.70 4.09 -0.83
C LEU A 38 5.92 5.29 -0.31
N ALA A 39 5.34 6.09 -1.19
CA ALA A 39 4.49 7.21 -0.83
C ALA A 39 3.22 6.77 -0.07
N LEU A 40 2.62 5.65 -0.49
CA LEU A 40 1.41 5.10 0.13
C LEU A 40 1.70 4.14 1.29
N LYS A 41 2.95 3.83 1.60
CA LYS A 41 3.35 2.80 2.58
C LYS A 41 2.66 2.97 3.93
N GLU A 42 2.70 4.18 4.50
CA GLU A 42 2.12 4.44 5.82
C GLU A 42 0.59 4.29 5.79
N ALA A 43 -0.06 4.72 4.71
CA ALA A 43 -1.49 4.52 4.51
C ALA A 43 -1.85 3.03 4.34
N ILE A 44 -1.05 2.28 3.56
CA ILE A 44 -1.20 0.84 3.37
C ILE A 44 -1.10 0.10 4.71
N LEU A 45 -0.10 0.43 5.52
CA LEU A 45 0.05 -0.16 6.85
C LEU A 45 -1.14 0.18 7.75
N GLY A 46 -1.61 1.43 7.75
CA GLY A 46 -2.81 1.82 8.49
C GLY A 46 -4.09 1.10 8.04
N PHE A 47 -4.19 0.75 6.76
CA PHE A 47 -5.31 -0.04 6.23
C PHE A 47 -5.21 -1.54 6.57
N LEU A 48 -4.00 -2.10 6.63
CA LEU A 48 -3.78 -3.51 6.93
C LEU A 48 -3.84 -3.84 8.43
N ILE A 49 -3.66 -2.83 9.29
CA ILE A 49 -3.72 -2.97 10.74
C ILE A 49 -5.14 -2.64 11.21
N GLN A 50 -5.72 -3.53 12.01
CA GLN A 50 -7.03 -3.35 12.62
C GLN A 50 -6.93 -3.74 14.08
N ASP A 51 -7.45 -2.90 14.97
CA ASP A 51 -7.51 -3.21 16.40
C ASP A 51 -8.56 -4.29 16.67
N MET A 52 -8.38 -5.08 17.73
CA MET A 52 -9.30 -6.17 18.06
C MET A 52 -10.71 -5.69 18.36
N ASP A 53 -10.83 -4.47 18.88
CA ASP A 53 -12.12 -3.84 19.24
C ASP A 53 -12.73 -3.04 18.07
N GLN A 54 -12.05 -2.97 16.93
CA GLN A 54 -12.54 -2.25 15.76
C GLN A 54 -13.28 -3.21 14.84
N ALA A 55 -14.60 -3.07 14.73
CA ALA A 55 -15.35 -3.69 13.65
C ALA A 55 -15.11 -2.94 12.33
N CYS A 56 -15.02 -3.67 11.23
CA CYS A 56 -14.95 -3.10 9.89
C CYS A 56 -15.83 -3.95 8.98
N ASP A 57 -16.87 -3.35 8.43
CA ASP A 57 -17.72 -4.01 7.46
C ASP A 57 -17.09 -3.98 6.05
N LEU A 58 -17.68 -4.73 5.12
CA LEU A 58 -17.17 -4.81 3.76
C LEU A 58 -17.27 -3.45 3.04
N SER A 59 -18.29 -2.65 3.32
CA SER A 59 -18.50 -1.35 2.68
C SER A 59 -17.44 -0.35 3.14
N GLU A 60 -17.16 -0.30 4.43
CA GLU A 60 -16.10 0.49 5.06
C GLU A 60 -14.73 0.09 4.51
N SER A 61 -14.45 -1.22 4.45
CA SER A 61 -13.21 -1.75 3.87
C SER A 61 -13.02 -1.35 2.41
N MET A 62 -14.09 -1.43 1.59
CA MET A 62 -14.03 -1.02 0.19
C MET A 62 -13.88 0.49 0.02
N HIS A 63 -14.52 1.28 0.88
CA HIS A 63 -14.39 2.73 0.87
C HIS A 63 -12.96 3.15 1.23
N ALA A 64 -12.42 2.60 2.32
CA ALA A 64 -11.05 2.85 2.75
C ALA A 64 -10.02 2.44 1.67
N LEU A 65 -10.20 1.28 1.04
CA LEU A 65 -9.37 0.87 -0.10
C LEU A 65 -9.46 1.83 -1.29
N GLY A 66 -10.65 2.40 -1.53
CA GLY A 66 -10.86 3.42 -2.57
C GLY A 66 -10.13 4.72 -2.25
N SER A 67 -10.31 5.25 -1.04
CA SER A 67 -9.66 6.48 -0.58
C SER A 67 -8.13 6.36 -0.56
N LEU A 68 -7.60 5.16 -0.30
CA LEU A 68 -6.16 4.93 -0.23
C LEU A 68 -5.46 4.96 -1.60
N LEU A 69 -6.19 4.60 -2.67
CA LEU A 69 -5.64 4.53 -4.02
C LEU A 69 -5.85 5.80 -4.84
N ASP A 70 -6.55 6.82 -4.30
CA ASP A 70 -6.92 8.09 -4.94
C ASP A 70 -7.37 7.94 -6.41
N GLU A 71 -8.69 7.80 -6.58
CA GLU A 71 -9.40 8.24 -7.80
C GLU A 71 -10.46 9.27 -7.41
#